data_AF-A0A257LQ56-F1
#
_entry.id   AF-A0A257LQ56-F1
#
_cell.length_a   1.000
_cell.length_b   1.000
_cell.length_c   1.000
_cell.angle_alpha   90.00
_cell.angle_beta   90.00
_cell.angle_gamma   90.00
#
_symmetry.space_group_name_H-M   'P 1'
#
loop_
_entity.id
_entity.type
_entity.pdbx_description
1 polymer ?
#
loop_
_entity_poly.entity_id
_entity_poly.type
_entity_poly.pdbx_seq_one_letter_code
_entity_poly.pdbx_strand_id
1 'polypeptide(L)' 'MRLNSLELQEYQPNRYPFLMIDVVEEVVPGKMARGYKNLTMNEWYFP' A
#
# COMPACT_ATOMS: atom_id res chain seq x y z
N MET A 1 7.52 3.53 -11.79
CA MET A 1 7.10 2.12 -11.66
C MET A 1 5.84 2.14 -10.81
N ARG A 2 4.71 1.68 -11.35
CA ARG A 2 3.46 1.60 -10.60
C ARG A 2 3.35 0.20 -10.00
N LEU A 3 3.09 0.10 -8.70
CA LEU A 3 2.88 -1.16 -7.99
C LEU A 3 1.45 -1.23 -7.47
N ASN A 4 0.78 -2.36 -7.68
CA ASN A 4 -0.49 -2.69 -7.04
C ASN A 4 -0.25 -3.44 -5.70
N SER A 5 -1.33 -3.73 -4.96
CA SER A 5 -1.21 -4.35 -3.62
C SER A 5 -0.60 -5.75 -3.63
N LEU A 6 -0.66 -6.51 -4.74
CA LEU A 6 -0.04 -7.82 -4.86
C LEU A 6 1.47 -7.67 -5.09
N GLU A 7 1.88 -6.80 -6.01
CA GLU A 7 3.29 -6.53 -6.30
C GLU A 7 4.00 -5.93 -5.07
N LEU A 8 3.32 -5.05 -4.33
CA LEU A 8 3.81 -4.48 -3.07
C LEU A 8 4.19 -5.54 -2.04
N GLN A 9 3.47 -6.67 -2.02
CA GLN A 9 3.70 -7.74 -1.04
C GLN A 9 5.01 -8.50 -1.26
N GLU A 10 5.64 -8.38 -2.43
CA GLU A 10 6.99 -8.90 -2.71
C GLU A 10 8.07 -8.06 -2.02
N TYR A 11 7.80 -6.76 -1.79
CA TYR A 11 8.77 -5.81 -1.24
C TYR A 11 8.59 -5.54 0.25
N GLN A 12 7.41 -5.79 0.82
CA GLN A 12 7.17 -5.60 2.26
C GLN A 12 6.30 -6.71 2.87
N PRO A 13 6.54 -7.09 4.14
CA PRO A 13 5.93 -8.28 4.76
C PRO A 13 4.51 -8.08 5.29
N ASN A 14 4.02 -6.84 5.44
CA ASN A 14 2.68 -6.59 5.97
C ASN A 14 1.61 -7.22 5.05
N ARG A 15 0.57 -7.78 5.66
CA ARG A 15 -0.61 -8.35 5.01
C ARG A 15 -1.86 -7.77 5.65
N TYR A 16 -3.03 -8.11 5.14
CA TYR A 16 -4.27 -7.83 5.87
C TYR A 16 -4.16 -8.34 7.31
N PRO A 17 -4.57 -7.58 8.33
CA PRO A 17 -5.24 -6.27 8.28
C PRO A 17 -4.33 -5.02 8.28
N PHE A 18 -3.00 -5.19 8.27
CA PHE A 18 -2.01 -4.13 8.48
C PHE A 18 -1.36 -3.58 7.20
N LEU A 19 -1.67 -4.12 6.02
CA LEU A 19 -1.25 -3.53 4.75
C LEU A 19 -2.08 -2.26 4.46
N MET A 20 -1.50 -1.10 4.75
CA MET A 20 -2.15 0.21 4.61
C MET A 20 -1.72 0.98 3.35
N ILE A 21 -1.35 0.26 2.28
CA ILE A 21 -0.98 0.84 0.98
C ILE A 21 -1.66 0.01 -0.12
N ASP A 22 -2.47 0.64 -0.96
CA ASP A 22 -3.16 -0.06 -2.06
C ASP A 22 -2.41 0.07 -3.39
N VAL A 23 -1.86 1.27 -3.64
CA VAL A 23 -1.16 1.59 -4.88
C VAL A 23 0.06 2.47 -4.58
N VAL A 24 1.17 2.18 -5.25
CA VAL A 24 2.34 3.06 -5.34
C VAL A 24 2.51 3.49 -6.79
N GLU A 25 2.57 4.79 -7.04
CA GLU A 25 2.68 5.37 -8.39
C GLU A 25 4.13 5.63 -8.79
N GLU A 26 4.93 6.12 -7.84
CA GLU A 26 6.31 6.53 -8.06
C GLU A 26 7.21 5.97 -6.96
N VAL A 27 8.38 5.44 -7.35
CA VAL A 27 9.40 4.94 -6.43
C VAL A 27 10.77 5.41 -6.92
N VAL A 28 11.52 6.03 -6.02
CA VAL A 28 12.94 6.32 -6.18
C VAL A 28 13.68 5.56 -5.06
N PRO A 29 14.29 4.39 -5.37
CA PRO A 29 14.90 3.53 -4.36
C PRO A 29 15.88 4.28 -3.46
N GLY A 30 15.76 4.08 -2.15
CA GLY A 30 16.57 4.76 -1.13
C GLY A 30 16.29 6.24 -0.94
N LYS A 31 15.29 6.82 -1.63
CA LYS A 31 14.94 8.25 -1.53
C LYS A 31 13.48 8.47 -1.17
N MET A 32 12.54 7.98 -1.99
CA MET A 32 11.11 8.20 -1.77
C MET A 32 10.22 7.16 -2.45
N ALA A 33 8.98 7.05 -1.98
CA ALA A 33 7.88 6.43 -2.71
C ALA A 33 6.62 7.29 -2.54
N ARG A 34 5.81 7.41 -3.59
CA ARG A 34 4.51 8.11 -3.56
C ARG A 34 3.40 7.12 -3.91
N GLY A 35 2.41 7.03 -3.06
CA GLY A 35 1.28 6.12 -3.19
C GLY A 35 0.11 6.56 -2.31
N TYR A 36 -0.95 5.77 -2.30
CA TYR A 36 -2.16 6.07 -1.54
C TYR A 36 -2.86 4.81 -1.02
N LYS A 37 -3.72 5.03 -0.03
CA LYS A 37 -4.66 4.07 0.53
C LYS A 37 -6.08 4.54 0.19
N ASN A 38 -6.90 3.67 -0.37
CA ASN A 38 -8.32 3.95 -0.51
C ASN A 38 -8.98 3.64 0.82
N LEU A 39 -9.60 4.63 1.44
CA LEU A 39 -10.34 4.47 2.69
C LEU A 39 -11.81 4.22 2.37
N THR A 40 -12.39 3.19 2.98
CA THR A 40 -13.82 2.86 2.83
C THR A 40 -14.41 2.52 4.19
N MET A 41 -15.72 2.74 4.38
CA MET A 41 -16.42 2.32 5.61
C MET A 41 -16.46 0.80 5.83
N ASN A 42 -15.98 0.00 4.87
CA ASN A 42 -15.89 -1.46 4.97
C ASN A 42 -14.55 -1.95 5.56
N GLU A 43 -13.75 -1.07 6.18
CA GLU A 43 -12.53 -1.50 6.89
C GLU A 43 -12.79 -1.73 8.38
N TRP A 44 -12.14 -2.76 8.93
CA TRP A 44 -12.38 -3.28 10.28
C TRP A 44 -12.12 -2.29 11.43
N TYR A 45 -11.41 -1.19 11.17
CA TYR A 45 -11.06 -0.17 12.15
C TYR A 45 -11.94 1.08 12.08
N PHE A 46 -12.83 1.20 11.09
CA PHE A 46 -13.84 2.24 11.11
C PHE A 46 -14.99 1.85 12.07
N PRO A 47 -15.56 2.82 12.81
CA PRO A 47 -16.67 2.58 13.74
C PRO A 47 -17.94 2.02 13.09
#